data_AF-A0A558D2Z4-F1
#
_entry.id   AF-A0A558D2Z4-F1
#
_cell.length_a   1.000
_cell.length_b   1.000
_cell.length_c   1.000
_cell.angle_alpha   90.00
_cell.angle_beta   90.00
_cell.angle_gamma   90.00
#
_symmetry.space_group_name_H-M   'P 1'
#
loop_
_entity.id
_entity.type
_entity.pdbx_description
1 polymer ?
#
loop_
_entity_poly.entity_id
_entity_poly.type
_entity_poly.pdbx_seq_one_letter_code
_entity_poly.pdbx_strand_id
1 'polypeptide(L)'
;MVCTTEIQALRDRRYKSQILYPGKRRGLNMQNTVIVAGFADPVRDAQQTFRKVLKAMGEPGVIVSAYSPEALLHLYPSTFAVCQTLLDQQTTLWLSKEFSNPEIQHNLHFHTGMPLARHSMDAQFALAYAGEIATLDCFKKGTAEYPERNCTLILQVHTISESPSTDQNSTTLKLSGPGIETEHQIVIAGLSQAIIHYLTERPDPFPLGIDFIFTAEQSLVAIPRTTQLEVC
;
A
#
# COMPACT_ATOMS: atom_id res chain seq x y z
N MET A 1 25.26 -83.18 10.70
CA MET A 1 25.50 -82.77 12.10
C MET A 1 24.76 -81.46 12.31
N VAL A 2 23.67 -81.52 13.06
CA VAL A 2 22.69 -80.43 13.24
C VAL A 2 23.03 -79.65 14.51
N CYS A 3 23.03 -78.31 14.44
CA CYS A 3 22.69 -77.37 15.53
C CYS A 3 22.84 -75.93 14.98
N THR A 4 21.77 -75.21 14.60
CA THR A 4 20.96 -74.26 15.41
C THR A 4 21.75 -73.28 16.28
N THR A 5 21.60 -71.97 16.03
CA THR A 5 21.14 -70.88 16.96
C THR A 5 21.34 -69.54 16.22
N GLU A 6 20.35 -69.10 15.45
CA GLU A 6 19.37 -68.03 15.77
C GLU A 6 19.78 -66.60 15.40
N ILE A 7 18.93 -66.05 14.53
CA ILE A 7 18.85 -64.69 14.04
C ILE A 7 18.10 -63.86 15.09
N GLN A 8 18.76 -62.93 15.77
CA GLN A 8 18.12 -61.75 16.40
C GLN A 8 19.16 -60.83 17.07
N ALA A 9 19.69 -59.84 16.32
CA ALA A 9 20.26 -58.61 16.91
C ALA A 9 20.45 -57.51 15.84
N LEU A 10 19.38 -57.19 15.11
CA LEU A 10 19.23 -55.90 14.43
C LEU A 10 18.56 -54.94 15.41
N ARG A 11 19.35 -54.13 16.13
CA ARG A 11 18.94 -52.81 16.64
C ARG A 11 20.12 -52.09 17.29
N ASP A 12 20.18 -50.79 17.02
CA ASP A 12 20.98 -49.76 17.69
C ASP A 12 22.48 -49.70 17.46
N ARG A 13 22.88 -49.02 16.37
CA ARG A 13 23.96 -48.02 16.41
C ARG A 13 23.67 -46.86 15.46
N ARG A 14 22.94 -45.85 15.95
CA ARG A 14 22.90 -44.51 15.34
C ARG A 14 24.08 -43.67 15.83
N TYR A 15 24.79 -43.09 14.87
CA TYR A 15 25.93 -42.18 15.01
C TYR A 15 25.49 -40.89 15.72
N LYS A 16 26.09 -40.58 16.88
CA LYS A 16 25.98 -39.27 17.55
C LYS A 16 27.19 -38.42 17.15
N SER A 17 26.96 -37.37 16.37
CA SER A 17 27.90 -36.25 16.23
C SER A 17 27.37 -35.06 17.05
N GLN A 18 28.16 -34.61 18.00
CA GLN A 18 27.85 -33.58 18.98
C GLN A 18 28.80 -32.40 18.74
N ILE A 19 28.29 -31.25 18.30
CA ILE A 19 28.98 -29.96 18.39
C ILE A 19 28.02 -28.95 19.01
N LEU A 20 28.54 -28.28 20.05
CA LEU A 20 27.87 -27.42 21.01
C LEU A 20 27.88 -25.97 20.52
N TYR A 21 26.77 -25.24 20.65
CA TYR A 21 26.78 -23.76 20.74
C TYR A 21 25.82 -23.31 21.87
N PRO A 22 26.23 -22.38 22.76
CA PRO A 22 25.42 -21.93 23.87
C PRO A 22 24.36 -20.93 23.39
N GLY A 23 23.08 -21.32 23.46
CA GLY A 23 21.95 -20.48 23.13
C GLY A 23 21.60 -19.51 24.26
N LYS A 24 22.00 -18.24 24.12
CA LYS A 24 21.32 -17.12 24.79
C LYS A 24 20.53 -16.36 23.72
N ARG A 25 19.37 -16.90 23.33
CA ARG A 25 18.41 -16.13 22.55
C ARG A 25 17.92 -15.00 23.45
N ARG A 26 18.43 -13.79 23.23
CA ARG A 26 17.72 -12.56 23.61
C ARG A 26 16.32 -12.72 23.05
N GLY A 27 15.33 -12.79 23.93
CA GLY A 27 13.93 -12.74 23.51
C GLY A 27 13.73 -11.44 22.75
N LEU A 28 13.63 -11.53 21.42
CA LEU A 28 12.78 -10.59 20.71
C LEU A 28 11.40 -10.81 21.32
N ASN A 29 10.83 -9.79 21.94
CA ASN A 29 9.44 -9.80 22.33
C ASN A 29 8.63 -10.01 21.05
N MET A 30 8.29 -11.26 20.76
CA MET A 30 7.36 -11.63 19.71
C MET A 30 6.00 -11.20 20.24
N GLN A 31 5.68 -9.93 20.03
CA GLN A 31 4.31 -9.46 20.16
C GLN A 31 3.48 -10.41 19.28
N ASN A 32 2.49 -11.05 19.89
CA ASN A 32 1.64 -12.02 19.21
C ASN A 32 0.66 -11.22 18.35
N THR A 33 1.18 -10.67 17.27
CA THR A 33 0.45 -9.77 16.38
C THR A 33 -0.51 -10.60 15.53
N VAL A 34 -1.79 -10.24 15.54
CA VAL A 34 -2.81 -10.97 14.79
C VAL A 34 -2.60 -10.72 13.30
N ILE A 35 -2.47 -11.81 12.54
CA ILE A 35 -2.51 -11.74 11.07
C ILE A 35 -3.97 -11.86 10.65
N VAL A 36 -4.48 -10.80 10.03
CA VAL A 36 -5.82 -10.81 9.43
C VAL A 36 -5.78 -11.48 8.06
N ALA A 37 -6.92 -12.01 7.62
CA ALA A 37 -7.06 -12.58 6.29
C ALA A 37 -6.85 -11.51 5.21
N GLY A 38 -6.00 -11.84 4.24
CA GLY A 38 -5.86 -11.08 2.99
C GLY A 38 -6.91 -11.51 1.98
N PHE A 39 -6.61 -11.36 0.69
CA PHE A 39 -7.47 -11.86 -0.39
C PHE A 39 -7.88 -13.34 -0.24
N ALA A 40 -9.12 -13.66 -0.59
CA ALA A 40 -9.65 -15.02 -0.51
C ALA A 40 -9.06 -15.92 -1.62
N ASP A 41 -8.93 -15.37 -2.82
CA ASP A 41 -8.15 -15.94 -3.92
C ASP A 41 -7.04 -14.93 -4.28
N PRO A 42 -5.83 -15.06 -3.71
CA PRO A 42 -4.77 -14.06 -3.85
C PRO A 42 -4.44 -13.69 -5.28
N VAL A 43 -4.50 -14.64 -6.22
CA VAL A 43 -4.17 -14.37 -7.63
C VAL A 43 -5.32 -13.63 -8.29
N ARG A 44 -6.54 -14.15 -8.19
CA ARG A 44 -7.71 -13.59 -8.87
C ARG A 44 -8.07 -12.22 -8.32
N ASP A 45 -8.05 -12.06 -7.00
CA ASP A 45 -8.49 -10.82 -6.34
C ASP A 45 -7.46 -9.70 -6.51
N ALA A 46 -6.16 -10.00 -6.44
CA ALA A 46 -5.11 -9.04 -6.78
C ALA A 46 -5.22 -8.59 -8.24
N GLN A 47 -5.45 -9.52 -9.17
CA GLN A 47 -5.59 -9.20 -10.59
C GLN A 47 -6.86 -8.38 -10.89
N GLN A 48 -7.96 -8.62 -10.18
CA GLN A 48 -9.15 -7.77 -10.24
C GLN A 48 -8.88 -6.37 -9.69
N THR A 49 -8.26 -6.26 -8.51
CA THR A 49 -7.93 -4.98 -7.89
C THR A 49 -6.95 -4.20 -8.77
N PHE A 50 -5.95 -4.86 -9.37
CA PHE A 50 -5.01 -4.24 -10.29
C PHE A 50 -5.70 -3.61 -11.49
N ARG A 51 -6.65 -4.32 -12.12
CA ARG A 51 -7.44 -3.74 -13.23
C ARG A 51 -8.24 -2.52 -12.81
N LYS A 52 -8.74 -2.49 -11.57
CA LYS A 52 -9.48 -1.33 -11.05
C LYS A 52 -8.56 -0.15 -10.76
N VAL A 53 -7.37 -0.39 -10.20
CA VAL A 53 -6.33 0.64 -10.07
C VAL A 53 -5.93 1.17 -11.44
N LEU A 54 -5.72 0.28 -12.43
CA LEU A 54 -5.38 0.67 -13.80
C LEU A 54 -6.49 1.50 -14.45
N LYS A 55 -7.76 1.12 -14.24
CA LYS A 55 -8.95 1.89 -14.67
C LYS A 55 -8.92 3.30 -14.05
N ALA A 56 -8.74 3.41 -12.74
CA ALA A 56 -8.70 4.71 -12.05
C ALA A 56 -7.50 5.58 -12.46
N MET A 57 -6.34 4.98 -12.74
CA MET A 57 -5.15 5.70 -13.24
C MET A 57 -5.29 6.12 -14.71
N GLY A 58 -5.94 5.31 -15.54
CA GLY A 58 -6.14 5.59 -16.97
C GLY A 58 -7.32 6.51 -17.27
N GLU A 59 -8.29 6.57 -16.36
CA GLU A 59 -9.46 7.46 -16.40
C GLU A 59 -9.52 8.24 -15.07
N PRO A 60 -8.66 9.26 -14.88
CA PRO A 60 -8.53 9.97 -13.61
C PRO A 60 -9.86 10.56 -13.15
N GLY A 61 -10.16 10.38 -11.86
CA GLY A 61 -11.44 10.78 -11.27
C GLY A 61 -12.51 9.68 -11.22
N VAL A 62 -12.39 8.61 -12.03
CA VAL A 62 -13.34 7.48 -11.94
C VAL A 62 -13.21 6.77 -10.59
N ILE A 63 -14.31 6.75 -9.83
CA ILE A 63 -14.39 6.04 -8.56
C ILE A 63 -14.64 4.55 -8.82
N VAL A 64 -13.77 3.70 -8.28
CA VAL A 64 -13.90 2.24 -8.39
C VAL A 64 -13.95 1.59 -7.01
N SER A 65 -14.62 0.44 -6.89
CA SER A 65 -14.67 -0.30 -5.63
C SER A 65 -13.42 -1.16 -5.43
N ALA A 66 -12.86 -1.20 -4.24
CA ALA A 66 -11.78 -2.15 -3.88
C ALA A 66 -12.01 -2.64 -2.46
N TYR A 67 -11.76 -3.92 -2.21
CA TYR A 67 -12.14 -4.54 -0.94
C TYR A 67 -11.19 -5.69 -0.58
N SER A 68 -10.87 -5.76 0.71
CA SER A 68 -10.19 -6.87 1.39
C SER A 68 -11.14 -7.41 2.47
N PRO A 69 -11.21 -8.74 2.68
CA PRO A 69 -12.27 -9.35 3.49
C PRO A 69 -12.28 -8.97 4.96
N GLU A 70 -11.12 -8.70 5.55
CA GLU A 70 -11.00 -8.37 6.97
C GLU A 70 -10.46 -6.96 7.18
N ALA A 71 -11.07 -6.24 8.12
CA ALA A 71 -10.62 -4.92 8.54
C ALA A 71 -9.34 -5.02 9.37
N LEU A 72 -8.43 -4.07 9.21
CA LEU A 72 -7.15 -4.04 9.94
C LEU A 72 -7.00 -2.72 10.69
N LEU A 73 -7.43 -2.69 11.95
CA LEU A 73 -7.48 -1.47 12.76
C LEU A 73 -8.17 -0.33 12.00
N HIS A 74 -7.46 0.78 11.75
CA HIS A 74 -7.92 1.94 11.00
C HIS A 74 -7.46 1.94 9.53
N LEU A 75 -6.85 0.86 9.04
CA LEU A 75 -6.57 0.67 7.61
C LEU A 75 -7.83 0.15 6.90
N TYR A 76 -8.34 0.92 5.96
CA TYR A 76 -9.55 0.55 5.23
C TYR A 76 -9.34 -0.68 4.34
N PRO A 77 -10.41 -1.48 4.15
CA PRO A 77 -10.40 -2.62 3.24
C PRO A 77 -9.86 -2.30 1.83
N SER A 78 -10.26 -1.16 1.26
CA SER A 78 -9.78 -0.71 -0.05
C SER A 78 -8.27 -0.42 -0.05
N THR A 79 -7.78 0.29 0.97
CA THR A 79 -6.37 0.62 1.17
C THR A 79 -5.53 -0.64 1.28
N PHE A 80 -6.00 -1.61 2.07
CA PHE A 80 -5.30 -2.87 2.23
C PHE A 80 -5.30 -3.71 0.96
N ALA A 81 -6.41 -3.73 0.20
CA ALA A 81 -6.48 -4.39 -1.10
C ALA A 81 -5.50 -3.77 -2.11
N VAL A 82 -5.39 -2.43 -2.15
CA VAL A 82 -4.41 -1.73 -3.00
C VAL A 82 -2.98 -2.10 -2.59
N CYS A 83 -2.68 -2.11 -1.29
CA CYS A 83 -1.37 -2.51 -0.79
C CYS A 83 -1.02 -3.96 -1.17
N GLN A 84 -1.93 -4.91 -0.95
CA GLN A 84 -1.75 -6.32 -1.34
C GLN A 84 -1.55 -6.52 -2.85
N THR A 85 -2.03 -5.57 -3.66
CA THR A 85 -1.97 -5.65 -5.12
C THR A 85 -0.70 -5.02 -5.69
N LEU A 86 -0.26 -3.89 -5.13
CA LEU A 86 0.81 -3.08 -5.71
C LEU A 86 2.16 -3.27 -5.02
N LEU A 87 2.16 -3.73 -3.77
CA LEU A 87 3.38 -3.89 -3.00
C LEU A 87 3.89 -5.32 -3.07
N ASP A 88 5.21 -5.44 -3.06
CA ASP A 88 5.96 -6.68 -3.12
C ASP A 88 7.34 -6.48 -2.45
N GLN A 89 8.18 -7.52 -2.51
CA GLN A 89 9.53 -7.49 -1.93
C GLN A 89 10.51 -6.50 -2.60
N GLN A 90 10.15 -5.93 -3.76
CA GLN A 90 10.98 -5.02 -4.54
C GLN A 90 10.57 -3.55 -4.38
N THR A 91 9.43 -3.30 -3.74
CA THR A 91 8.83 -1.98 -3.60
C THR A 91 8.91 -1.48 -2.16
N THR A 92 9.62 -0.38 -1.95
CA THR A 92 9.79 0.21 -0.61
C THR A 92 8.60 1.07 -0.22
N LEU A 93 8.05 0.85 0.99
CA LEU A 93 6.91 1.58 1.54
C LEU A 93 7.32 2.51 2.69
N TRP A 94 6.94 3.78 2.63
CA TRP A 94 6.93 4.68 3.78
C TRP A 94 5.54 4.75 4.41
N LEU A 95 5.49 4.80 5.74
CA LEU A 95 4.25 4.91 6.52
C LEU A 95 4.23 6.24 7.27
N SER A 96 3.08 6.92 7.26
CA SER A 96 2.83 8.04 8.15
C SER A 96 2.79 7.59 9.62
N LYS A 97 2.67 8.57 10.53
CA LYS A 97 2.65 8.30 11.97
C LYS A 97 1.46 7.41 12.33
N GLU A 98 0.27 7.70 11.82
CA GLU A 98 -0.93 6.92 12.13
C GLU A 98 -0.82 5.47 11.61
N PHE A 99 -0.19 5.24 10.45
CA PHE A 99 -0.01 3.88 9.92
C PHE A 99 1.25 3.16 10.41
N SER A 100 2.17 3.85 11.09
CA SER A 100 3.37 3.26 11.68
C SER A 100 3.08 2.46 12.97
N ASN A 101 2.06 1.61 12.92
CA ASN A 101 1.66 0.69 13.97
C ASN A 101 2.26 -0.71 13.72
N PRO A 102 2.78 -1.42 14.74
CA PRO A 102 3.36 -2.76 14.58
C PRO A 102 2.43 -3.79 13.93
N GLU A 103 1.13 -3.72 14.18
CA GLU A 103 0.13 -4.65 13.63
C GLU A 103 -0.11 -4.40 12.14
N ILE A 104 -0.22 -3.14 11.74
CA ILE A 104 -0.31 -2.76 10.32
C ILE A 104 0.98 -3.15 9.59
N GLN A 105 2.14 -2.83 10.15
CA GLN A 105 3.44 -3.18 9.56
C GLN A 105 3.60 -4.69 9.40
N HIS A 106 3.24 -5.46 10.42
CA HIS A 106 3.36 -6.91 10.40
C HIS A 106 2.44 -7.54 9.35
N ASN A 107 1.18 -7.09 9.25
CA ASN A 107 0.24 -7.59 8.24
C ASN A 107 0.68 -7.21 6.82
N LEU A 108 1.05 -5.95 6.58
CA LEU A 108 1.54 -5.54 5.26
C LEU A 108 2.78 -6.36 4.86
N HIS A 109 3.72 -6.58 5.78
CA HIS A 109 4.91 -7.38 5.52
C HIS A 109 4.58 -8.86 5.29
N PHE A 110 3.68 -9.44 6.07
CA PHE A 110 3.26 -10.84 5.90
C PHE A 110 2.63 -11.07 4.51
N HIS A 111 1.76 -10.16 4.07
CA HIS A 111 1.01 -10.34 2.82
C HIS A 111 1.77 -9.92 1.56
N THR A 112 2.72 -8.98 1.67
CA THR A 112 3.41 -8.40 0.49
C THR A 112 4.92 -8.62 0.50
N GLY A 113 5.52 -8.88 1.67
CA GLY A 113 6.97 -8.96 1.83
C GLY A 113 7.71 -7.63 1.65
N MET A 114 6.99 -6.51 1.57
CA MET A 114 7.58 -5.21 1.27
C MET A 114 8.59 -4.73 2.34
N PRO A 115 9.71 -4.13 1.94
CA PRO A 115 10.60 -3.43 2.86
C PRO A 115 10.04 -2.06 3.24
N LEU A 116 10.20 -1.67 4.51
CA LEU A 116 9.87 -0.31 4.99
C LEU A 116 11.02 0.67 4.71
N ALA A 117 10.69 1.83 4.15
CA ALA A 117 11.58 2.96 4.00
C ALA A 117 11.67 3.77 5.30
N ARG A 118 12.88 4.19 5.68
CA ARG A 118 13.09 5.04 6.86
C ARG A 118 12.65 6.48 6.64
N HIS A 119 12.80 6.98 5.41
CA HIS A 119 12.44 8.32 5.01
C HIS A 119 11.50 8.27 3.82
N SER A 120 10.56 9.22 3.74
CA SER A 120 9.63 9.35 2.60
C SER A 120 10.37 9.52 1.28
N MET A 121 11.52 10.18 1.29
CA MET A 121 12.35 10.37 0.10
C MET A 121 12.97 9.08 -0.42
N ASP A 122 13.01 8.00 0.36
CA ASP A 122 13.55 6.73 -0.09
C ASP A 122 12.48 5.83 -0.69
N ALA A 123 11.20 6.13 -0.45
CA ALA A 123 10.10 5.26 -0.76
C ALA A 123 9.65 5.30 -2.23
N GLN A 124 9.13 4.18 -2.71
CA GLN A 124 8.44 4.05 -4.00
C GLN A 124 6.94 4.22 -3.79
N PHE A 125 6.43 3.73 -2.66
CA PHE A 125 5.07 3.96 -2.21
C PHE A 125 5.05 4.65 -0.86
N ALA A 126 4.04 5.48 -0.63
CA ALA A 126 3.79 6.10 0.67
C ALA A 126 2.34 5.84 1.07
N LEU A 127 2.11 5.40 2.31
CA LEU A 127 0.78 5.20 2.88
C LEU A 127 0.57 6.15 4.06
N ALA A 128 -0.43 7.01 3.95
CA ALA A 128 -0.74 8.05 4.92
C ALA A 128 -2.24 8.38 4.93
N TYR A 129 -2.75 8.97 6.02
CA TYR A 129 -3.98 9.73 5.88
C TYR A 129 -3.66 10.99 5.09
N ALA A 130 -4.54 11.39 4.17
CA ALA A 130 -4.34 12.62 3.39
C ALA A 130 -4.14 13.84 4.31
N GLY A 131 -4.91 13.93 5.40
CA GLY A 131 -4.79 15.00 6.38
C GLY A 131 -3.45 15.10 7.13
N GLU A 132 -2.63 14.04 7.16
CA GLU A 132 -1.32 14.05 7.81
C GLU A 132 -0.21 14.69 6.95
N ILE A 133 -0.45 14.85 5.64
CA ILE A 133 0.57 15.33 4.71
C ILE A 133 0.72 16.84 4.85
N ALA A 134 1.76 17.29 5.55
CA ALA A 134 2.07 18.71 5.74
C ALA A 134 2.86 19.32 4.56
N THR A 135 3.64 18.51 3.85
CA THR A 135 4.39 18.89 2.64
C THR A 135 4.61 17.67 1.77
N LEU A 136 4.73 17.88 0.45
CA LEU A 136 4.98 16.84 -0.52
C LEU A 136 6.41 16.90 -1.09
N ASP A 137 7.23 17.85 -0.67
CA ASP A 137 8.60 18.09 -1.17
C ASP A 137 9.55 16.93 -0.83
N CYS A 138 9.24 16.20 0.25
CA CYS A 138 10.07 15.09 0.72
C CYS A 138 9.85 13.79 -0.07
N PHE A 139 8.88 13.71 -0.97
CA PHE A 139 8.64 12.50 -1.78
C PHE A 139 9.38 12.57 -3.12
N LYS A 140 9.91 11.42 -3.58
CA LYS A 140 10.56 11.29 -4.89
C LYS A 140 9.62 11.72 -6.03
N LYS A 141 10.11 12.57 -6.92
CA LYS A 141 9.36 13.05 -8.11
C LYS A 141 9.79 12.36 -9.41
N GLY A 142 10.72 11.41 -9.32
CA GLY A 142 11.42 10.87 -10.47
C GLY A 142 12.48 11.86 -10.98
N THR A 143 13.03 11.55 -12.14
CA THR A 143 13.99 12.39 -12.87
C THR A 143 13.52 12.53 -14.32
N ALA A 144 14.17 13.38 -15.11
CA ALA A 144 13.83 13.49 -16.53
C ALA A 144 14.12 12.18 -17.29
N GLU A 145 15.21 11.48 -16.94
CA GLU A 145 15.57 10.19 -17.54
C GLU A 145 14.71 9.03 -17.02
N TYR A 146 14.30 9.09 -15.75
CA TYR A 146 13.53 8.04 -15.07
C TYR A 146 12.32 8.63 -14.33
N PRO A 147 11.30 9.15 -15.04
CA PRO A 147 10.12 9.75 -14.43
C PRO A 147 9.25 8.72 -13.70
N GLU A 148 9.32 7.45 -14.10
CA GLU A 148 8.62 6.31 -13.49
C GLU A 148 9.17 5.94 -12.10
N ARG A 149 10.35 6.44 -11.72
CA ARG A 149 10.94 6.24 -10.39
C ARG A 149 10.50 7.30 -9.38
N ASN A 150 9.30 7.84 -9.56
CA ASN A 150 8.68 8.70 -8.57
C ASN A 150 8.09 7.88 -7.41
N CYS A 151 7.54 8.58 -6.42
CA CYS A 151 6.72 7.98 -5.39
C CYS A 151 5.24 8.03 -5.81
N THR A 152 4.51 6.92 -5.64
CA THR A 152 3.05 6.95 -5.67
C THR A 152 2.47 6.92 -4.24
N LEU A 153 1.60 7.89 -3.96
CA LEU A 153 1.01 8.10 -2.64
C LEU A 153 -0.35 7.39 -2.59
N ILE A 154 -0.48 6.41 -1.69
CA ILE A 154 -1.73 5.75 -1.32
C ILE A 154 -2.27 6.51 -0.10
N LEU A 155 -3.25 7.39 -0.33
CA LEU A 155 -3.75 8.31 0.70
C LEU A 155 -5.16 7.95 1.13
N GLN A 156 -5.28 7.56 2.39
CA GLN A 156 -6.58 7.28 2.98
C GLN A 156 -7.32 8.59 3.30
N VAL A 157 -8.57 8.68 2.86
CA VAL A 157 -9.46 9.84 2.97
C VAL A 157 -10.80 9.39 3.55
N HIS A 158 -11.58 10.30 4.14
CA HIS A 158 -12.83 9.92 4.80
C HIS A 158 -13.89 9.50 3.79
N THR A 159 -14.04 10.26 2.71
CA THR A 159 -15.08 10.06 1.70
C THR A 159 -14.55 10.41 0.32
N ILE A 160 -15.02 9.66 -0.68
CA ILE A 160 -14.86 9.96 -2.11
C ILE A 160 -16.26 9.86 -2.72
N SER A 161 -16.73 10.91 -3.41
CA SER A 161 -18.06 10.94 -4.04
C SER A 161 -18.07 11.79 -5.30
N GLU A 162 -19.05 11.54 -6.18
CA GLU A 162 -19.36 12.44 -7.32
C GLU A 162 -20.41 13.50 -6.93
N SER A 163 -21.16 13.25 -5.84
CA SER A 163 -22.17 14.18 -5.35
C SER A 163 -21.55 15.36 -4.61
N PRO A 164 -22.08 16.58 -4.75
CA PRO A 164 -21.69 17.73 -3.93
C PRO A 164 -21.82 17.42 -2.44
N SER A 165 -20.85 17.88 -1.66
CA SER A 165 -20.87 17.78 -0.21
C SER A 165 -21.05 19.16 0.42
N THR A 166 -21.79 19.22 1.53
CA THR A 166 -21.89 20.42 2.38
C THR A 166 -20.94 20.38 3.57
N ASP A 167 -20.15 19.31 3.70
CA ASP A 167 -19.12 19.19 4.73
C ASP A 167 -17.95 20.13 4.43
N GLN A 168 -17.57 20.95 5.41
CA GLN A 168 -16.45 21.89 5.28
C GLN A 168 -15.10 21.18 5.13
N ASN A 169 -15.00 19.90 5.51
CA ASN A 169 -13.80 19.10 5.31
C ASN A 169 -13.75 18.42 3.92
N SER A 170 -14.72 18.70 3.05
CA SER A 170 -14.77 18.19 1.67
C SER A 170 -14.24 19.22 0.68
N THR A 171 -13.42 18.77 -0.27
CA THR A 171 -12.93 19.57 -1.39
C THR A 171 -13.53 19.06 -2.68
N THR A 172 -14.20 19.95 -3.42
CA THR A 172 -14.68 19.66 -4.77
C THR A 172 -13.56 19.96 -5.76
N LEU A 173 -13.20 18.96 -6.57
CA LEU A 173 -12.15 19.04 -7.56
C LEU A 173 -12.74 18.80 -8.95
N LYS A 174 -12.47 19.71 -9.87
CA LYS A 174 -12.75 19.54 -11.29
C LYS A 174 -11.47 19.11 -12.00
N LEU A 175 -11.54 17.99 -12.71
CA LEU A 175 -10.42 17.32 -13.35
C LEU A 175 -10.53 17.43 -14.88
N SER A 176 -9.39 17.62 -15.52
CA SER A 176 -9.25 17.56 -16.98
C SER A 176 -7.88 16.99 -17.38
N GLY A 177 -7.71 16.67 -18.66
CA GLY A 177 -6.45 16.13 -19.21
C GLY A 177 -6.57 14.69 -19.71
N PRO A 178 -5.44 13.96 -19.89
CA PRO A 178 -5.43 12.62 -20.46
C PRO A 178 -6.34 11.65 -19.69
N GLY A 179 -7.13 10.87 -20.43
CA GLY A 179 -8.10 9.93 -19.85
C GLY A 179 -9.47 10.54 -19.51
N ILE A 180 -9.65 11.85 -19.68
CA ILE A 180 -10.90 12.57 -19.46
C ILE A 180 -11.34 13.21 -20.80
N GLU A 181 -12.55 12.90 -21.26
CA GLU A 181 -13.05 13.40 -22.56
C GLU A 181 -13.32 14.92 -22.54
N THR A 182 -13.91 15.42 -21.46
CA THR A 182 -14.24 16.84 -21.27
C THR A 182 -13.74 17.36 -19.92
N GLU A 183 -14.57 17.21 -18.90
CA GLU A 183 -14.27 17.52 -17.50
C GLU A 183 -14.96 16.47 -16.63
N HIS A 184 -14.37 16.17 -15.48
CA HIS A 184 -14.98 15.27 -14.50
C HIS A 184 -14.85 15.86 -13.10
N GLN A 185 -15.89 15.75 -12.28
CA GLN A 185 -15.91 16.35 -10.96
C GLN A 185 -16.02 15.29 -9.88
N ILE A 186 -15.15 15.39 -8.87
CA ILE A 186 -15.17 14.54 -7.68
C ILE A 186 -15.11 15.40 -6.42
N VAL A 187 -15.55 14.82 -5.32
CA VAL A 187 -15.44 15.39 -3.99
C VAL A 187 -14.63 14.43 -3.13
N ILE A 188 -13.60 14.96 -2.46
CA ILE A 188 -12.75 14.20 -1.55
C ILE A 188 -12.74 14.89 -0.18
N ALA A 189 -13.02 14.14 0.88
CA ALA A 189 -13.03 14.65 2.25
C ALA A 189 -11.76 14.27 3.03
N GLY A 190 -11.19 15.23 3.78
CA GLY A 190 -10.01 15.03 4.60
C GLY A 190 -8.68 15.25 3.88
N LEU A 191 -8.66 16.03 2.79
CA LEU A 191 -7.43 16.48 2.16
C LEU A 191 -6.73 17.54 3.02
N SER A 192 -5.41 17.46 3.14
CA SER A 192 -4.64 18.57 3.69
C SER A 192 -4.52 19.71 2.68
N GLN A 193 -4.30 20.93 3.15
CA GLN A 193 -4.07 22.09 2.28
C GLN A 193 -2.85 21.88 1.36
N ALA A 194 -1.83 21.16 1.84
CA ALA A 194 -0.63 20.87 1.04
C ALA A 194 -0.95 19.95 -0.15
N ILE A 195 -1.84 18.97 0.02
CA ILE A 195 -2.28 18.11 -1.09
C ILE A 195 -3.09 18.92 -2.09
N ILE A 196 -4.06 19.72 -1.61
CA ILE A 196 -4.90 20.56 -2.49
C ILE A 196 -4.00 21.47 -3.33
N HIS A 197 -3.07 22.19 -2.69
CA HIS A 197 -2.11 23.05 -3.37
C HIS A 197 -1.23 22.29 -4.37
N TYR A 198 -0.72 21.11 -4.01
CA TYR A 198 0.10 20.33 -4.95
C TYR A 198 -0.70 19.89 -6.18
N LEU A 199 -1.96 19.48 -6.00
CA LEU A 199 -2.83 19.03 -7.08
C LEU A 199 -3.20 20.17 -8.04
N THR A 200 -3.45 21.39 -7.53
CA THR A 200 -3.83 22.55 -8.36
C THR A 200 -2.63 23.23 -9.00
N GLU A 201 -1.54 23.42 -8.25
CA GLU A 201 -0.38 24.18 -8.76
C GLU A 201 0.57 23.33 -9.60
N ARG A 202 0.58 22.00 -9.41
CA ARG A 202 1.49 21.07 -10.10
C ARG A 202 2.93 21.60 -10.19
N PRO A 203 3.62 21.80 -9.06
CA PRO A 203 4.89 22.53 -9.00
C PRO A 203 6.05 21.83 -9.72
N ASP A 204 5.95 20.51 -9.92
CA ASP A 204 6.96 19.72 -10.62
C ASP A 204 6.72 19.77 -12.14
N PRO A 205 7.72 20.15 -12.96
CA PRO A 205 7.55 20.18 -14.40
C PRO A 205 7.42 18.75 -14.94
N PHE A 206 6.44 18.52 -15.81
CA PHE A 206 6.30 17.24 -16.51
C PHE A 206 7.62 16.90 -17.26
N PRO A 207 8.14 15.65 -17.16
CA PRO A 207 7.48 14.43 -16.68
C PRO A 207 7.64 14.11 -15.19
N LEU A 208 8.23 15.00 -14.38
CA LEU A 208 8.39 14.78 -12.95
C LEU A 208 7.04 14.96 -12.22
N GLY A 209 6.95 14.38 -11.03
CA GLY A 209 5.81 14.54 -10.13
C GLY A 209 5.47 13.26 -9.39
N ILE A 210 4.47 13.33 -8.51
CA ILE A 210 3.92 12.17 -7.80
C ILE A 210 2.54 11.82 -8.34
N ASP A 211 2.23 10.53 -8.26
CA ASP A 211 0.91 10.00 -8.61
C ASP A 211 0.14 9.67 -7.33
N PHE A 212 -1.17 9.89 -7.34
CA PHE A 212 -2.02 9.70 -6.15
C PHE A 212 -3.05 8.60 -6.37
N ILE A 213 -3.23 7.76 -5.36
CA ILE A 213 -4.34 6.83 -5.21
C ILE A 213 -5.01 7.18 -3.89
N PHE A 214 -6.19 7.81 -3.96
CA PHE A 214 -6.99 8.11 -2.77
C PHE A 214 -7.90 6.93 -2.48
N THR A 215 -7.97 6.51 -1.22
CA THR A 215 -8.78 5.37 -0.78
C THR A 215 -9.75 5.79 0.34
N ALA A 216 -11.01 5.40 0.22
CA ALA A 216 -12.02 5.46 1.28
C ALA A 216 -12.50 4.04 1.59
N GLU A 217 -13.31 3.82 2.63
CA GLU A 217 -13.67 2.49 3.18
C GLU A 217 -13.70 1.33 2.15
N GLN A 218 -14.44 1.49 1.05
CA GLN A 218 -14.62 0.46 0.01
C GLN A 218 -14.38 0.95 -1.43
N SER A 219 -13.81 2.15 -1.59
CA SER A 219 -13.60 2.76 -2.89
C SER A 219 -12.23 3.42 -3.01
N LEU A 220 -11.82 3.65 -4.25
CA LEU A 220 -10.63 4.44 -4.55
C LEU A 220 -10.87 5.30 -5.79
N VAL A 221 -10.10 6.36 -5.91
CA VAL A 221 -9.94 7.19 -7.10
C VAL A 221 -8.45 7.48 -7.27
N ALA A 222 -7.98 7.62 -8.51
CA ALA A 222 -6.58 7.95 -8.75
C ALA A 222 -6.45 9.26 -9.53
N ILE A 223 -5.35 9.96 -9.25
CA ILE A 223 -5.00 11.25 -9.85
C ILE A 223 -3.52 11.20 -10.25
N PRO A 224 -3.20 10.76 -11.48
CA PRO A 224 -1.85 10.82 -12.01
C PRO A 224 -1.32 12.25 -12.10
N ARG A 225 0.00 12.39 -12.23
CA ARG A 225 0.67 13.70 -12.34
C ARG A 225 0.31 14.50 -13.59
N THR A 226 -0.28 13.86 -14.60
CA THR A 226 -0.72 14.49 -15.86
C THR A 226 -2.08 15.17 -15.75
N THR A 227 -2.86 14.86 -14.71
CA THR A 227 -4.22 15.41 -14.54
C THR A 227 -4.16 16.87 -14.07
N GLN A 228 -4.92 17.74 -14.72
CA GLN A 228 -5.08 19.13 -14.30
C GLN A 228 -6.28 19.21 -13.34
N LEU A 229 -6.16 20.00 -12.27
CA LEU A 229 -7.19 20.13 -11.24
C LEU A 229 -7.45 21.58 -10.88
N GLU A 230 -8.72 21.89 -10.68
CA GLU A 230 -9.20 23.17 -10.15
C GLU A 230 -10.12 22.90 -8.96
N VAL A 231 -10.07 23.76 -7.94
CA VAL A 231 -11.03 23.74 -6.82
C VAL A 231 -12.28 24.51 -7.22
N CYS A 232 -13.46 23.93 -6.98
CA CYS A 232 -14.77 24.56 -7.25
C CYS A 232 -15.35 25.26 -6.02
#